data_AF-A0A813HM58-F1
#
_entry.id   AF-A0A813HM58-F1
#
_cell.length_a   1.000
_cell.length_b   1.000
_cell.length_c   1.000
_cell.angle_alpha   90.00
_cell.angle_beta   90.00
_cell.angle_gamma   90.00
#
_symmetry.space_group_name_H-M   'P 1'
#
loop_
_entity.id
_entity.type
_entity.pdbx_description
1 polymer ?
#
loop_
_entity_poly.entity_id
_entity_poly.type
_entity_poly.pdbx_seq_one_letter_code
_entity_poly.pdbx_strand_id
1 'polypeptide(L)'
;MRGEWFDTVSNCVTFSIAGKAAKHEQVMNFRHALVRIMSLCHGSALEEISGNVFELEVIDIMGLDVKTLQHIRDCTVTHGFNKVEVCVHLVQSLIIQAHDEGVLKVAPPILSRVFQTTSRGFVNILNTKKITDTKFPYPFAQIIAFFLLIHCILTPVMLAAVIKSPWIAPVFTFLVILGFFAMNFISIELENPFGRDANDLPLWEFQQEMNSCLLMLLHPNADLIVRTSKDCNMDFFSLQKELNDPDDGEEKQRAMTPRLSRLVYFGDAELERTDSEQSSKAVVTPNAESVARVSAAPSPCAAAAVKVKPSAPAPVAPQPLPSPAEIQQSLMKNVEEFKKSMQSWNDMVNCQTKDLSSSFGSLMESSNRIPKLLEHKNKLNNKGWEAAFAMT
;
A
#
# COMPACT_ATOMS: atom_id res chain seq x y z
N MET A 1 5.12 6.06 -3.12
CA MET A 1 5.46 7.00 -4.21
C MET A 1 4.56 8.23 -4.15
N ARG A 2 3.24 8.07 -4.35
CA ARG A 2 2.26 9.16 -4.31
C ARG A 2 2.39 10.10 -3.10
N GLY A 3 2.43 9.57 -1.87
CA GLY A 3 2.50 10.40 -0.66
C GLY A 3 3.69 11.37 -0.64
N GLU A 4 4.89 10.89 -0.97
CA GLU A 4 6.12 11.71 -0.98
C GLU A 4 6.09 12.76 -2.11
N TRP A 5 5.63 12.38 -3.30
CA TRP A 5 5.58 13.30 -4.45
C TRP A 5 4.46 14.33 -4.35
N PHE A 6 3.31 13.94 -3.82
CA PHE A 6 2.26 14.89 -3.48
C PHE A 6 2.71 15.87 -2.39
N ASP A 7 3.36 15.37 -1.32
CA ASP A 7 3.89 16.22 -0.25
C ASP A 7 4.91 17.24 -0.78
N THR A 8 5.75 16.83 -1.73
CA THR A 8 6.68 17.74 -2.44
C THR A 8 5.94 18.92 -3.08
N VAL A 9 4.91 18.65 -3.90
CA VAL A 9 4.15 19.69 -4.59
C VAL A 9 3.35 20.54 -3.60
N SER A 10 2.70 19.91 -2.61
CA SER A 10 1.92 20.57 -1.56
C SER A 10 2.77 21.56 -0.76
N ASN A 11 3.99 21.16 -0.37
CA ASN A 11 4.93 22.04 0.32
C ASN A 11 5.34 23.23 -0.55
N CYS A 12 5.67 23.00 -1.83
CA CYS A 12 6.00 24.09 -2.75
C CYS A 12 4.84 25.08 -2.95
N VAL A 13 3.61 24.56 -3.11
CA VAL A 13 2.40 25.39 -3.22
C VAL A 13 2.22 26.23 -1.96
N THR A 14 2.38 25.63 -0.78
CA THR A 14 2.30 26.33 0.51
C THR A 14 3.38 27.42 0.64
N PHE A 15 4.63 27.11 0.31
CA PHE A 15 5.76 28.07 0.40
C PHE A 15 5.64 29.23 -0.59
N SER A 16 4.85 29.07 -1.66
CA SER A 16 4.58 30.14 -2.62
C SER A 16 3.48 31.12 -2.19
N ILE A 17 2.70 30.81 -1.15
CA ILE A 17 1.58 31.68 -0.67
C ILE A 17 2.09 33.09 -0.33
N ALA A 18 3.18 33.19 0.42
CA ALA A 18 3.77 34.48 0.80
C ALA A 18 4.35 35.25 -0.41
N GLY A 19 4.69 34.56 -1.49
CA GLY A 19 5.12 35.16 -2.77
C GLY A 19 3.97 35.75 -3.58
N LYS A 20 2.76 35.18 -3.43
CA LYS A 20 1.58 35.48 -4.27
C LYS A 20 1.14 36.94 -4.24
N ALA A 21 1.26 37.61 -3.08
CA ALA A 21 0.89 39.02 -2.94
C ALA A 21 1.77 39.96 -3.78
N ALA A 22 3.03 39.61 -4.01
CA ALA A 22 3.97 40.44 -4.77
C ALA A 22 4.13 39.98 -6.23
N LYS A 23 3.99 38.68 -6.49
CA LYS A 23 4.34 38.03 -7.76
C LYS A 23 3.29 37.01 -8.20
N HIS A 24 2.03 37.44 -8.26
CA HIS A 24 0.89 36.55 -8.51
C HIS A 24 1.06 35.67 -9.76
N GLU A 25 1.37 36.29 -10.91
CA GLU A 25 1.52 35.59 -12.19
C GLU A 25 2.66 34.56 -12.16
N GLN A 26 3.83 34.93 -11.64
CA GLN A 26 4.98 34.03 -11.53
C GLN A 26 4.68 32.84 -10.60
N VAL A 27 3.99 33.09 -9.48
CA VAL A 27 3.54 32.03 -8.55
C VAL A 27 2.58 31.07 -9.24
N MET A 28 1.59 31.58 -9.98
CA MET A 28 0.65 30.72 -10.68
C MET A 28 1.33 29.92 -11.80
N ASN A 29 2.21 30.53 -12.58
CA ASN A 29 3.00 29.84 -13.60
C ASN A 29 3.86 28.72 -12.99
N PHE A 30 4.55 28.99 -11.87
CA PHE A 30 5.31 27.98 -11.14
C PHE A 30 4.42 26.82 -10.65
N ARG A 31 3.28 27.11 -10.00
CA ARG A 31 2.35 26.08 -9.51
C ARG A 31 1.81 25.21 -10.64
N HIS A 32 1.41 25.83 -11.74
CA HIS A 32 0.90 25.13 -12.92
C HIS A 32 1.96 24.27 -13.62
N ALA A 33 3.20 24.76 -13.73
CA ALA A 33 4.30 23.98 -14.28
C ALA A 33 4.63 22.78 -13.38
N LEU A 34 4.74 23.00 -12.06
CA LEU A 34 5.07 21.97 -11.07
C LEU A 34 4.02 20.85 -11.02
N VAL A 35 2.73 21.19 -11.05
CA VAL A 35 1.64 20.19 -11.07
C VAL A 35 1.69 19.34 -12.34
N ARG A 36 1.87 19.95 -13.51
CA ARG A 36 1.92 19.23 -14.79
C ARG A 36 3.13 18.31 -14.91
N ILE A 37 4.33 18.82 -14.58
CA ILE A 37 5.54 18.00 -14.64
C ILE A 37 5.51 16.87 -13.59
N MET A 38 4.93 17.09 -12.41
CA MET A 38 4.77 16.04 -11.41
C MET A 38 3.74 14.98 -11.83
N SER A 39 2.63 15.39 -12.45
CA SER A 39 1.65 14.46 -13.04
C SER A 39 2.29 13.58 -14.12
N LEU A 40 3.09 14.19 -15.00
CA LEU A 40 3.87 13.46 -16.01
C LEU A 40 4.89 12.51 -15.37
N CYS A 41 5.59 12.96 -14.33
CA CYS A 41 6.57 12.16 -13.60
C CYS A 41 5.92 10.93 -12.96
N HIS A 42 4.77 11.09 -12.30
CA HIS A 42 4.00 10.00 -11.70
C HIS A 42 3.43 9.03 -12.72
N GLY A 43 2.81 9.53 -13.79
CA GLY A 43 2.32 8.67 -14.88
C GLY A 43 3.46 7.84 -15.48
N SER A 44 4.57 8.50 -15.85
CA SER A 44 5.73 7.81 -16.43
C SER A 44 6.34 6.76 -15.50
N ALA A 45 6.30 6.98 -14.19
CA ALA A 45 6.80 6.01 -13.22
C ALA A 45 5.92 4.76 -13.13
N LEU A 46 4.60 4.93 -13.16
CA LEU A 46 3.66 3.80 -13.17
C LEU A 46 3.73 3.03 -14.50
N GLU A 47 3.85 3.75 -15.62
CA GLU A 47 4.11 3.16 -16.95
C GLU A 47 5.39 2.30 -16.90
N GLU A 48 6.49 2.83 -16.36
CA GLU A 48 7.75 2.10 -16.25
C GLU A 48 7.63 0.84 -15.39
N ILE A 49 6.97 0.90 -14.23
CA ILE A 49 6.78 -0.26 -13.33
C ILE A 49 5.93 -1.35 -14.00
N SER A 50 5.00 -0.97 -14.87
CA SER A 50 4.17 -1.91 -15.63
C SER A 50 4.88 -2.50 -16.86
N GLY A 51 6.12 -2.12 -17.14
CA GLY A 51 6.82 -2.51 -18.37
C GLY A 51 6.34 -1.76 -19.62
N ASN A 52 5.86 -0.53 -19.46
CA ASN A 52 5.28 0.33 -20.52
C ASN A 52 4.08 -0.31 -21.23
N VAL A 53 3.31 -1.08 -20.47
CA VAL A 53 2.08 -1.72 -20.97
C VAL A 53 0.92 -0.72 -20.97
N PHE A 54 0.96 0.32 -20.16
CA PHE A 54 -0.09 1.35 -20.09
C PHE A 54 0.37 2.67 -20.70
N GLU A 55 -0.61 3.44 -21.18
CA GLU A 55 -0.49 4.88 -21.39
C GLU A 55 -1.43 5.52 -20.38
N LEU A 56 -0.89 6.35 -19.48
CA LEU A 56 -1.65 6.91 -18.37
C LEU A 56 -1.97 8.39 -18.60
N GLU A 57 -3.17 8.81 -18.20
CA GLU A 57 -3.60 10.20 -18.35
C GLU A 57 -2.78 11.14 -17.46
N VAL A 58 -2.27 12.22 -18.05
CA VAL A 58 -1.50 13.25 -17.37
C VAL A 58 -2.18 14.60 -17.51
N ILE A 59 -2.00 15.48 -16.52
CA ILE A 59 -2.57 16.83 -16.54
C ILE A 59 -1.88 17.64 -17.63
N ASP A 60 -2.61 17.92 -18.72
CA ASP A 60 -2.33 18.92 -19.75
C ASP A 60 -0.82 19.13 -20.05
N ILE A 61 -0.19 18.08 -20.60
CA ILE A 61 1.25 18.10 -20.92
C ILE A 61 1.61 19.21 -21.92
N MET A 62 0.69 19.54 -22.83
CA MET A 62 0.89 20.58 -23.86
C MET A 62 0.86 21.99 -23.27
N GLY A 63 0.39 22.16 -22.03
CA GLY A 63 0.51 23.40 -21.27
C GLY A 63 1.92 23.70 -20.75
N LEU A 64 2.87 22.76 -20.86
CA LEU A 64 4.29 23.02 -20.60
C LEU A 64 4.93 23.78 -21.77
N ASP A 65 6.00 24.51 -21.50
CA ASP A 65 6.70 25.26 -22.54
C ASP A 65 7.36 24.32 -23.56
N VAL A 66 7.45 24.80 -24.80
CA VAL A 66 7.96 24.01 -25.94
C VAL A 66 9.41 23.56 -25.71
N LYS A 67 10.24 24.35 -25.01
CA LYS A 67 11.64 23.99 -24.75
C LYS A 67 11.71 22.81 -23.77
N THR A 68 10.89 22.81 -22.72
CA THR A 68 10.78 21.67 -21.80
C THR A 68 10.30 20.42 -22.53
N LEU A 69 9.28 20.52 -23.38
CA LEU A 69 8.78 19.38 -24.15
C LEU A 69 9.80 18.83 -25.14
N GLN A 70 10.55 19.72 -25.81
CA GLN A 70 11.66 19.34 -26.69
C GLN A 70 12.77 18.65 -25.90
N HIS A 71 13.17 19.20 -24.75
CA HIS A 71 14.20 18.62 -23.91
C HIS A 71 13.82 17.21 -23.41
N ILE A 72 12.59 17.03 -22.92
CA ILE A 72 12.10 15.71 -22.49
C ILE A 72 12.13 14.72 -23.66
N ARG A 73 11.68 15.14 -24.85
CA ARG A 73 11.72 14.31 -26.06
C ARG A 73 13.15 13.94 -26.44
N ASP A 74 14.07 14.90 -26.48
CA ASP A 74 15.45 14.66 -26.88
C ASP A 74 16.16 13.73 -25.89
N CYS A 75 15.98 13.94 -24.59
CA CYS A 75 16.53 13.04 -23.57
C CYS A 75 16.01 11.61 -23.71
N THR A 76 14.70 11.44 -23.94
CA THR A 76 14.07 10.11 -23.99
C THR A 76 14.28 9.39 -25.32
N VAL A 77 14.06 10.07 -26.45
CA VAL A 77 14.08 9.48 -27.79
C VAL A 77 15.49 9.49 -28.39
N THR A 78 16.22 10.59 -28.27
CA THR A 78 17.52 10.75 -28.93
C THR A 78 18.65 10.15 -28.10
N HIS A 79 18.61 10.33 -26.77
CA HIS A 79 19.67 9.87 -25.88
C HIS A 79 19.34 8.59 -25.12
N GLY A 80 18.08 8.15 -25.11
CA GLY A 80 17.66 6.94 -24.41
C GLY A 80 17.71 7.03 -22.88
N PHE A 81 17.64 8.24 -22.32
CA PHE A 81 17.59 8.45 -20.88
C PHE A 81 16.21 8.08 -20.30
N ASN A 82 16.21 7.70 -19.03
CA ASN A 82 14.98 7.39 -18.31
C ASN A 82 14.10 8.65 -18.16
N LYS A 83 12.84 8.57 -18.62
CA LYS A 83 11.89 9.68 -18.61
C LYS A 83 11.57 10.19 -17.19
N VAL A 84 11.47 9.29 -16.21
CA VAL A 84 11.19 9.63 -14.81
C VAL A 84 12.35 10.42 -14.21
N GLU A 85 13.59 9.97 -14.44
CA GLU A 85 14.79 10.67 -13.96
C GLU A 85 14.88 12.10 -14.52
N VAL A 86 14.59 12.27 -15.81
CA VAL A 86 14.53 13.59 -16.45
C VAL A 86 13.47 14.46 -15.78
N CYS A 87 12.26 13.94 -15.55
CA CYS A 87 11.19 14.69 -14.90
C CYS A 87 11.54 15.09 -13.45
N VAL A 88 12.13 14.18 -12.68
CA VAL A 88 12.60 14.46 -11.31
C VAL A 88 13.63 15.58 -11.31
N HIS A 89 14.59 15.55 -12.24
CA HIS A 89 15.58 16.61 -12.37
C HIS A 89 14.95 17.96 -12.74
N LEU A 90 13.99 17.98 -13.67
CA LEU A 90 13.26 19.19 -14.05
C LEU A 90 12.46 19.78 -12.88
N VAL A 91 11.82 18.94 -12.07
CA VAL A 91 11.15 19.36 -10.82
C VAL A 91 12.14 20.05 -9.88
N GLN A 92 13.32 19.44 -9.66
CA GLN A 92 14.33 20.01 -8.77
C GLN A 92 14.85 21.36 -9.27
N SER A 93 15.13 21.46 -10.57
CA SER A 93 15.58 22.70 -11.22
C SER A 93 14.52 23.81 -11.13
N LEU A 94 13.24 23.47 -11.36
CA LEU A 94 12.12 24.41 -11.22
C LEU A 94 12.00 24.96 -9.79
N ILE A 95 12.20 24.11 -8.78
CA ILE A 95 12.13 24.51 -7.36
C ILE A 95 13.26 25.48 -7.02
N ILE A 96 14.50 25.23 -7.47
CA ILE A 96 15.64 26.13 -7.22
C ILE A 96 15.42 27.48 -7.90
N GLN A 97 15.02 27.47 -9.18
CA GLN A 97 14.73 28.71 -9.89
C GLN A 97 13.66 29.54 -9.17
N ALA A 98 12.57 28.91 -8.73
CA ALA A 98 11.51 29.61 -8.00
C ALA A 98 11.96 30.13 -6.62
N HIS A 99 12.93 29.47 -5.98
CA HIS A 99 13.52 29.96 -4.74
C HIS A 99 14.38 31.20 -4.98
N ASP A 100 15.26 31.18 -5.97
CA ASP A 100 16.15 32.29 -6.32
C ASP A 100 15.37 33.52 -6.80
N GLU A 101 14.29 33.30 -7.55
CA GLU A 101 13.37 34.35 -7.98
C GLU A 101 12.50 34.88 -6.82
N GLY A 102 12.52 34.28 -5.63
CA GLY A 102 11.70 34.68 -4.49
C GLY A 102 10.20 34.41 -4.66
N VAL A 103 9.84 33.50 -5.59
CA VAL A 103 8.50 32.90 -5.71
C VAL A 103 8.25 32.00 -4.50
N LEU A 104 9.26 31.22 -4.09
CA LEU A 104 9.25 30.41 -2.87
C LEU A 104 9.95 31.17 -1.73
N LYS A 105 9.15 31.78 -0.84
CA LYS A 105 9.65 32.51 0.33
C LYS A 105 9.79 31.57 1.53
N VAL A 106 10.88 30.80 1.55
CA VAL A 106 11.16 29.82 2.59
C VAL A 106 12.65 29.77 2.91
N ALA A 107 13.01 29.46 4.16
CA ALA A 107 14.42 29.32 4.54
C ALA A 107 15.04 28.05 3.93
N PRO A 108 16.31 28.08 3.47
CA PRO A 108 16.95 26.93 2.83
C PRO A 108 16.88 25.59 3.60
N PRO A 109 17.00 25.55 4.95
CA PRO A 109 16.87 24.28 5.69
C PRO A 109 15.51 23.60 5.55
N ILE A 110 14.43 24.37 5.39
CA ILE A 110 13.07 23.83 5.19
C ILE A 110 12.92 23.33 3.75
N LEU A 111 13.47 24.08 2.79
CA LEU A 111 13.45 23.69 1.38
C LEU A 111 14.21 22.37 1.13
N SER A 112 15.27 22.09 1.90
CA SER A 112 15.99 20.80 1.87
C SER A 112 15.04 19.60 2.06
N ARG A 113 14.01 19.72 2.88
CA ARG A 113 13.02 18.65 3.09
C ARG A 113 12.26 18.32 1.80
N VAL A 114 11.98 19.29 0.94
CA VAL A 114 11.29 19.09 -0.35
C VAL A 114 12.14 18.20 -1.25
N PHE A 115 13.45 18.48 -1.35
CA PHE A 115 14.37 17.67 -2.15
C PHE A 115 14.52 16.23 -1.63
N GLN A 116 14.58 16.08 -0.30
CA GLN A 116 14.62 14.75 0.34
C GLN A 116 13.36 13.94 0.04
N THR A 117 12.19 14.58 0.11
CA THR A 117 10.88 13.96 -0.15
C THR A 117 10.74 13.58 -1.63
N THR A 118 11.18 14.46 -2.54
CA THR A 118 11.27 14.15 -3.98
C THR A 118 12.13 12.91 -4.24
N SER A 119 13.33 12.88 -3.64
CA SER A 119 14.28 11.76 -3.76
C SER A 119 13.74 10.46 -3.16
N ARG A 120 13.11 10.51 -1.98
CA ARG A 120 12.44 9.34 -1.36
C ARG A 120 11.36 8.77 -2.26
N GLY A 121 10.57 9.61 -2.93
CA GLY A 121 9.58 9.14 -3.90
C GLY A 121 10.21 8.41 -5.09
N PHE A 122 11.36 8.89 -5.61
CA PHE A 122 12.12 8.21 -6.67
C PHE A 122 12.72 6.88 -6.20
N VAL A 123 13.34 6.83 -5.02
CA VAL A 123 13.85 5.58 -4.42
C VAL A 123 12.74 4.55 -4.25
N ASN A 124 11.54 4.99 -3.88
CA ASN A 124 10.38 4.09 -3.76
C ASN A 124 9.98 3.49 -5.12
N ILE A 125 10.07 4.22 -6.23
CA ILE A 125 9.85 3.67 -7.58
C ILE A 125 10.87 2.58 -7.88
N LEU A 126 12.16 2.85 -7.64
CA LEU A 126 13.20 1.86 -7.87
C LEU A 126 13.01 0.61 -7.01
N ASN A 127 12.51 0.76 -5.77
CA ASN A 127 12.17 -0.38 -4.94
C ASN A 127 10.97 -1.17 -5.46
N THR A 128 9.94 -0.50 -5.98
CA THR A 128 8.81 -1.18 -6.64
C THR A 128 9.26 -1.88 -7.91
N LYS A 129 10.13 -1.26 -8.70
CA LYS A 129 10.67 -1.82 -9.93
C LYS A 129 11.43 -3.13 -9.71
N LYS A 130 12.08 -3.30 -8.55
CA LYS A 130 12.70 -4.59 -8.17
C LYS A 130 11.70 -5.74 -8.18
N ILE A 131 10.43 -5.50 -7.88
CA ILE A 131 9.38 -6.53 -7.92
C ILE A 131 9.16 -6.97 -9.37
N THR A 132 9.02 -6.01 -10.30
CA THR A 132 8.86 -6.29 -11.74
C THR A 132 10.12 -6.89 -12.37
N ASP A 133 11.31 -6.41 -11.99
CA ASP A 133 12.58 -6.83 -12.57
C ASP A 133 13.05 -8.20 -12.05
N THR A 134 12.67 -8.57 -10.82
CA THR A 134 13.03 -9.87 -10.22
C THR A 134 12.03 -10.94 -10.63
N LYS A 135 12.11 -11.36 -11.89
CA LYS A 135 11.26 -12.41 -12.45
C LYS A 135 11.48 -13.76 -11.76
N PHE A 136 10.43 -14.58 -11.69
CA PHE A 136 10.55 -15.92 -11.17
C PHE A 136 11.55 -16.73 -12.02
N PRO A 137 12.47 -17.51 -11.39
CA PRO A 137 13.50 -18.21 -12.16
C PRO A 137 12.88 -19.19 -13.15
N TYR A 138 13.19 -18.99 -14.44
CA TYR A 138 12.65 -19.82 -15.52
C TYR A 138 12.82 -21.34 -15.31
N PRO A 139 13.97 -21.85 -14.82
CA PRO A 139 14.11 -23.29 -14.55
C PRO A 139 13.13 -23.81 -13.48
N PHE A 140 12.78 -22.99 -12.49
CA PHE A 140 11.79 -23.39 -11.48
C PHE A 140 10.39 -23.50 -12.09
N ALA A 141 10.01 -22.56 -12.96
CA ALA A 141 8.72 -22.64 -13.67
C ALA A 141 8.62 -23.91 -14.53
N GLN A 142 9.71 -24.29 -15.20
CA GLN A 142 9.77 -25.54 -15.97
C GLN A 142 9.62 -26.79 -15.10
N ILE A 143 10.26 -26.82 -13.92
CA ILE A 143 10.14 -27.94 -12.98
C ILE A 143 8.71 -28.05 -12.44
N ILE A 144 8.06 -26.93 -12.10
CA ILE A 144 6.65 -26.92 -11.65
C ILE A 144 5.75 -27.48 -12.76
N ALA A 145 5.90 -27.02 -13.99
CA ALA A 145 5.12 -27.52 -15.13
C ALA A 145 5.35 -29.03 -15.37
N PHE A 146 6.59 -29.50 -15.24
CA PHE A 146 6.93 -30.92 -15.36
C PHE A 146 6.29 -31.76 -14.24
N PHE A 147 6.33 -31.28 -12.99
CA PHE A 147 5.68 -31.98 -11.88
C PHE A 147 4.16 -31.97 -11.99
N LEU A 148 3.54 -30.90 -12.49
CA LEU A 148 2.11 -30.89 -12.79
C LEU A 148 1.75 -31.93 -13.87
N LEU A 149 2.59 -32.09 -14.90
CA LEU A 149 2.39 -33.11 -15.93
C LEU A 149 2.50 -34.54 -15.37
N ILE A 150 3.52 -34.81 -14.53
CA ILE A 150 3.63 -36.09 -13.82
C ILE A 150 2.40 -36.31 -12.93
N HIS A 151 1.98 -35.27 -12.20
CA HIS A 151 0.82 -35.32 -11.30
C HIS A 151 -0.48 -35.65 -12.06
N CYS A 152 -0.66 -35.13 -13.28
CA CYS A 152 -1.78 -35.49 -14.15
C CYS A 152 -1.82 -36.98 -14.51
N ILE A 153 -0.67 -37.65 -14.62
CA ILE A 153 -0.59 -39.06 -15.02
C ILE A 153 -0.65 -39.99 -13.79
N LEU A 154 0.09 -39.69 -12.73
CA LEU A 154 0.18 -40.55 -11.55
C LEU A 154 -1.08 -40.52 -10.69
N THR A 155 -1.70 -39.35 -10.53
CA THR A 155 -2.88 -39.20 -9.63
C THR A 155 -4.08 -40.06 -10.05
N PRO A 156 -4.47 -40.12 -11.35
CA PRO A 156 -5.51 -41.05 -11.79
C PRO A 156 -5.16 -42.52 -11.53
N VAL A 157 -3.91 -42.93 -11.78
CA VAL A 157 -3.45 -44.32 -11.58
C VAL A 157 -3.53 -44.70 -10.10
N MET A 158 -3.05 -43.83 -9.21
CA MET A 158 -3.09 -44.06 -7.77
C MET A 158 -4.52 -44.12 -7.23
N LEU A 159 -5.38 -43.18 -7.62
CA LEU A 159 -6.76 -43.14 -7.12
C LEU A 159 -7.62 -44.29 -7.67
N ALA A 160 -7.37 -44.74 -8.91
CA ALA A 160 -8.00 -45.94 -9.45
C ALA A 160 -7.63 -47.22 -8.68
N ALA A 161 -6.42 -47.28 -8.12
CA ALA A 161 -5.99 -48.42 -7.31
C ALA A 161 -6.57 -48.40 -5.88
N VAL A 162 -6.79 -47.21 -5.31
CA VAL A 162 -7.26 -47.03 -3.93
C VAL A 162 -8.79 -47.04 -3.82
N ILE A 163 -9.48 -46.39 -4.75
CA ILE A 163 -10.94 -46.22 -4.70
C ILE A 163 -11.62 -47.33 -5.50
N LYS A 164 -12.38 -48.19 -4.81
CA LYS A 164 -13.10 -49.31 -5.45
C LYS A 164 -14.29 -48.88 -6.30
N SER A 165 -14.87 -47.71 -6.03
CA SER A 165 -16.05 -47.24 -6.75
C SER A 165 -15.65 -46.55 -8.07
N PRO A 166 -16.10 -47.07 -9.23
CA PRO A 166 -15.69 -46.58 -10.54
C PRO A 166 -16.20 -45.17 -10.87
N TRP A 167 -17.26 -44.71 -10.18
CA TRP A 167 -17.84 -43.38 -10.37
C TRP A 167 -17.21 -42.32 -9.46
N ILE A 168 -16.76 -42.73 -8.28
CA ILE A 168 -16.21 -41.81 -7.27
C ILE A 168 -14.73 -41.52 -7.56
N ALA A 169 -13.98 -42.51 -8.04
CA ALA A 169 -12.57 -42.36 -8.38
C ALA A 169 -12.28 -41.16 -9.33
N PRO A 170 -12.93 -41.03 -10.51
CA PRO A 170 -12.65 -39.91 -11.42
C PRO A 170 -13.04 -38.55 -10.84
N VAL A 171 -14.09 -38.48 -10.01
CA VAL A 171 -14.51 -37.22 -9.35
C VAL A 171 -13.42 -36.73 -8.40
N PHE A 172 -12.88 -37.61 -7.54
CA PHE A 172 -11.79 -37.24 -6.63
C PHE A 172 -10.50 -36.93 -7.39
N THR A 173 -10.19 -37.68 -8.45
CA THR A 173 -9.04 -37.38 -9.32
C THR A 173 -9.15 -35.99 -9.94
N PHE A 174 -10.33 -35.64 -10.47
CA PHE A 174 -10.58 -34.31 -11.02
C PHE A 174 -10.40 -33.22 -9.97
N LEU A 175 -10.97 -33.38 -8.76
CA LEU A 175 -10.85 -32.38 -7.70
C LEU A 175 -9.40 -32.12 -7.28
N VAL A 176 -8.58 -33.17 -7.15
CA VAL A 176 -7.17 -33.02 -6.77
C VAL A 176 -6.38 -32.32 -7.88
N ILE A 177 -6.51 -32.78 -9.12
CA ILE A 177 -5.82 -32.16 -10.27
C ILE A 177 -6.26 -30.70 -10.42
N LEU A 178 -7.56 -30.43 -10.37
CA LEU A 178 -8.12 -29.08 -10.43
C LEU A 178 -7.50 -28.19 -9.34
N GLY A 179 -7.38 -28.68 -8.10
CA GLY A 179 -6.80 -27.92 -6.99
C GLY A 179 -5.35 -27.50 -7.25
N PHE A 180 -4.50 -28.41 -7.74
CA PHE A 180 -3.11 -28.10 -8.06
C PHE A 180 -2.96 -27.15 -9.27
N PHE A 181 -3.76 -27.34 -10.31
CA PHE A 181 -3.76 -26.41 -11.45
C PHE A 181 -4.28 -25.03 -11.08
N ALA A 182 -5.36 -24.95 -10.29
CA ALA A 182 -5.88 -23.69 -9.79
C ALA A 182 -4.83 -22.95 -8.95
N MET A 183 -4.13 -23.64 -8.05
CA MET A 183 -3.04 -23.06 -7.26
C MET A 183 -1.90 -22.54 -8.15
N ASN A 184 -1.52 -23.29 -9.18
CA ASN A 184 -0.50 -22.86 -10.14
C ASN A 184 -0.94 -21.61 -10.91
N PHE A 185 -2.17 -21.56 -11.42
CA PHE A 185 -2.67 -20.37 -12.12
C PHE A 185 -2.75 -19.15 -11.20
N ILE A 186 -3.24 -19.30 -9.97
CA ILE A 186 -3.23 -18.22 -8.97
C ILE A 186 -1.80 -17.72 -8.73
N SER A 187 -0.82 -18.63 -8.66
CA SER A 187 0.59 -18.25 -8.45
C SER A 187 1.17 -17.46 -9.63
N ILE A 188 0.78 -17.81 -10.86
CA ILE A 188 1.19 -17.09 -12.08
C ILE A 188 0.61 -15.68 -12.09
N GLU A 189 -0.68 -15.53 -11.79
CA GLU A 189 -1.34 -14.21 -11.71
C GLU A 189 -0.68 -13.31 -10.66
N LEU A 190 -0.34 -13.87 -9.48
CA LEU A 190 0.32 -13.12 -8.41
C LEU A 190 1.79 -12.74 -8.71
N GLU A 191 2.42 -13.33 -9.74
CA GLU A 191 3.80 -13.00 -10.11
C GLU A 191 3.91 -11.61 -10.75
N ASN A 192 2.89 -11.19 -11.52
CA ASN A 192 2.92 -9.94 -12.27
C ASN A 192 1.79 -8.97 -11.88
N PRO A 193 1.81 -8.40 -10.66
CA PRO A 193 0.71 -7.60 -10.11
C PRO A 193 0.51 -6.23 -10.80
N PHE A 194 1.36 -5.87 -11.77
CA PHE A 194 1.32 -4.60 -12.52
C PHE A 194 0.91 -4.81 -13.98
N GLY A 195 0.33 -5.97 -14.30
CA GLY A 195 -0.20 -6.31 -15.62
C GLY A 195 -1.58 -5.72 -15.89
N ARG A 196 -2.34 -6.40 -16.74
CA ARG A 196 -3.70 -6.03 -17.19
C ARG A 196 -4.78 -7.01 -16.74
N ASP A 197 -4.43 -7.95 -15.86
CA ASP A 197 -5.34 -8.98 -15.41
C ASP A 197 -6.33 -8.41 -14.39
N ALA A 198 -7.47 -9.10 -14.20
CA ALA A 198 -8.58 -8.57 -13.40
C ALA A 198 -8.22 -8.36 -11.92
N ASN A 199 -7.20 -9.05 -11.42
CA ASN A 199 -6.73 -8.97 -10.03
C ASN A 199 -5.44 -8.14 -9.88
N ASP A 200 -4.98 -7.49 -10.95
CA ASP A 200 -3.82 -6.62 -10.91
C ASP A 200 -4.10 -5.30 -10.21
N LEU A 201 -3.02 -4.59 -9.88
CA LEU A 201 -3.12 -3.31 -9.22
C LEU A 201 -3.74 -2.25 -10.16
N PRO A 202 -4.67 -1.42 -9.65
CA PRO A 202 -5.41 -0.42 -10.42
C PRO A 202 -4.52 0.81 -10.70
N LEU A 203 -3.59 0.68 -11.66
CA LEU A 203 -2.61 1.73 -11.99
C LEU A 203 -3.26 3.00 -12.55
N TRP A 204 -4.37 2.83 -13.29
CA TRP A 204 -5.14 3.94 -13.84
C TRP A 204 -5.74 4.80 -12.73
N GLU A 205 -6.34 4.14 -11.74
CA GLU A 205 -6.93 4.76 -10.56
C GLU A 205 -5.85 5.46 -9.72
N PHE A 206 -4.67 4.87 -9.57
CA PHE A 206 -3.55 5.52 -8.87
C PHE A 206 -3.12 6.83 -9.54
N GLN A 207 -3.09 6.87 -10.87
CA GLN A 207 -2.79 8.10 -11.61
C GLN A 207 -3.93 9.12 -11.50
N GLN A 208 -5.18 8.68 -11.65
CA GLN A 208 -6.34 9.56 -11.52
C GLN A 208 -6.43 10.19 -10.13
N GLU A 209 -6.15 9.40 -9.09
CA GLU A 209 -6.14 9.89 -7.71
C GLU A 209 -4.99 10.88 -7.45
N MET A 210 -3.80 10.61 -8.02
CA MET A 210 -2.71 11.58 -8.01
C MET A 210 -3.10 12.89 -8.71
N ASN A 211 -3.64 12.81 -9.93
CA ASN A 211 -4.06 13.98 -10.70
C ASN A 211 -5.13 14.79 -9.97
N SER A 212 -6.10 14.13 -9.35
CA SER A 212 -7.15 14.77 -8.54
C SER A 212 -6.55 15.54 -7.36
N CYS A 213 -5.60 14.94 -6.64
CA CYS A 213 -4.90 15.61 -5.55
C CYS A 213 -4.04 16.79 -6.04
N LEU A 214 -3.37 16.66 -7.17
CA LEU A 214 -2.58 17.75 -7.75
C LEU A 214 -3.47 18.90 -8.23
N LEU A 215 -4.63 18.62 -8.83
CA LEU A 215 -5.60 19.64 -9.25
C LEU A 215 -6.18 20.40 -8.06
N MET A 216 -6.42 19.73 -6.93
CA MET A 216 -6.86 20.39 -5.69
C MET A 216 -5.90 21.52 -5.28
N LEU A 217 -4.58 21.37 -5.50
CA LEU A 217 -3.58 22.39 -5.17
C LEU A 217 -3.65 23.64 -6.07
N LEU A 218 -4.35 23.56 -7.20
CA LEU A 218 -4.61 24.68 -8.11
C LEU A 218 -5.96 25.35 -7.86
N HIS A 219 -6.80 24.81 -6.98
CA HIS A 219 -8.10 25.37 -6.66
C HIS A 219 -7.94 26.82 -6.12
N PRO A 220 -8.85 27.77 -6.47
CA PRO A 220 -8.75 29.16 -6.00
C PRO A 220 -8.64 29.30 -4.48
N ASN A 221 -9.31 28.39 -3.75
CA ASN A 221 -9.30 28.34 -2.28
C ASN A 221 -8.22 27.43 -1.69
N ALA A 222 -7.25 26.95 -2.48
CA ALA A 222 -6.15 26.10 -1.97
C ALA A 222 -5.26 26.82 -0.95
N ASP A 223 -5.25 28.16 -0.95
CA ASP A 223 -4.49 28.99 -0.01
C ASP A 223 -5.29 29.32 1.28
N LEU A 224 -6.47 28.73 1.46
CA LEU A 224 -7.31 28.99 2.63
C LEU A 224 -6.60 28.54 3.91
N ILE A 225 -6.44 29.47 4.86
CA ILE A 225 -5.91 29.18 6.17
C ILE A 225 -7.06 28.83 7.11
N VAL A 226 -7.02 27.62 7.67
CA VAL A 226 -8.01 27.14 8.62
C VAL A 226 -8.05 28.04 9.87
N ARG A 227 -9.26 28.43 10.28
CA ARG A 227 -9.52 29.24 11.48
C ARG A 227 -10.71 28.65 12.23
N THR A 228 -10.78 28.93 13.52
CA THR A 228 -11.94 28.59 14.35
C THR A 228 -13.08 29.57 14.11
N SER A 229 -14.32 29.09 14.23
CA SER A 229 -15.51 29.95 14.25
C SER A 229 -15.59 30.74 15.57
N LYS A 230 -16.39 31.81 15.59
CA LYS A 230 -16.62 32.63 16.79
C LYS A 230 -17.29 31.83 17.91
N ASP A 231 -18.16 30.88 17.54
CA ASP A 231 -18.90 30.04 18.48
C ASP A 231 -18.15 28.72 18.79
N CYS A 232 -16.87 28.63 18.44
CA CYS A 232 -16.07 27.44 18.67
C CYS A 232 -15.83 27.24 20.16
N ASN A 233 -16.18 26.06 20.67
CA ASN A 233 -15.81 25.65 22.01
C ASN A 233 -14.29 25.46 22.09
N MET A 234 -13.62 26.30 22.88
CA MET A 234 -12.16 26.27 23.09
C MET A 234 -11.76 25.58 24.39
N ASP A 235 -12.72 25.14 25.22
CA ASP A 235 -12.44 24.54 26.53
C ASP A 235 -12.02 23.06 26.39
N PHE A 236 -10.80 22.76 26.85
CA PHE A 236 -10.20 21.42 26.72
C PHE A 236 -11.02 20.34 27.44
N PHE A 237 -11.48 20.60 28.67
CA PHE A 237 -12.18 19.59 29.47
C PHE A 237 -13.57 19.29 28.92
N SER A 238 -14.26 20.31 28.41
CA SER A 238 -15.53 20.16 27.71
C SER A 238 -15.36 19.32 26.45
N LEU A 239 -14.35 19.62 25.62
CA LEU A 239 -14.03 18.85 24.42
C LEU A 239 -13.59 17.41 24.73
N GLN A 240 -12.80 17.21 25.79
CA GLN A 240 -12.35 15.89 26.23
C GLN A 240 -13.52 15.06 26.79
N LYS A 241 -14.41 15.68 27.57
CA LYS A 241 -15.63 15.03 28.06
C LYS A 241 -16.52 14.64 26.89
N GLU A 242 -16.72 15.56 25.95
CA GLU A 242 -17.42 15.28 24.71
C GLU A 242 -16.79 14.10 23.97
N LEU A 243 -15.48 14.05 23.81
CA LEU A 243 -14.83 12.93 23.12
C LEU A 243 -15.00 11.58 23.85
N ASN A 244 -14.99 11.59 25.19
CA ASN A 244 -14.97 10.38 26.00
C ASN A 244 -16.36 9.84 26.38
N ASP A 245 -17.41 10.68 26.40
CA ASP A 245 -18.81 10.28 26.65
C ASP A 245 -19.64 10.43 25.36
N PRO A 246 -19.88 9.34 24.61
CA PRO A 246 -20.74 9.34 23.43
C PRO A 246 -22.23 9.19 23.74
N ASP A 247 -22.62 8.87 24.99
CA ASP A 247 -23.97 8.38 25.32
C ASP A 247 -24.58 9.02 26.58
N ASP A 248 -24.63 10.36 26.65
CA ASP A 248 -25.68 11.03 27.43
C ASP A 248 -26.89 11.19 26.50
N GLY A 249 -27.76 10.17 26.53
CA GLY A 249 -29.00 10.12 25.78
C GLY A 249 -30.04 11.20 26.17
N GLU A 250 -31.03 11.30 25.29
CA GLU A 250 -32.30 12.06 25.38
C GLU A 250 -32.30 13.52 24.91
N GLU A 251 -32.75 13.69 23.67
CA GLU A 251 -33.81 14.64 23.29
C GLU A 251 -33.56 16.14 23.55
N LYS A 252 -32.40 16.66 23.12
CA LYS A 252 -32.30 18.07 22.69
C LYS A 252 -32.30 18.18 21.17
N GLN A 253 -33.51 18.13 20.67
CA GLN A 253 -33.90 18.53 19.32
C GLN A 253 -33.69 20.04 19.15
N ARG A 254 -32.45 20.47 18.82
CA ARG A 254 -32.08 21.64 17.99
C ARG A 254 -30.60 21.96 18.17
N ALA A 255 -29.92 22.08 17.04
CA ALA A 255 -28.53 22.47 16.83
C ALA A 255 -27.45 21.40 17.13
N MET A 256 -27.12 20.69 16.05
CA MET A 256 -25.74 20.33 15.66
C MET A 256 -25.10 19.13 16.36
N THR A 257 -25.39 17.93 15.84
CA THR A 257 -24.45 16.80 15.84
C THR A 257 -24.48 16.15 14.44
N PRO A 258 -23.35 15.63 13.91
CA PRO A 258 -22.55 14.64 14.63
C PRO A 258 -21.03 14.77 14.54
N ARG A 259 -20.37 14.16 15.53
CA ARG A 259 -18.92 13.83 15.61
C ARG A 259 -18.43 12.89 14.50
N LEU A 260 -19.18 12.74 13.41
CA LEU A 260 -18.73 12.08 12.18
C LEU A 260 -18.10 13.15 11.29
N SER A 261 -17.10 12.79 10.49
CA SER A 261 -16.52 13.61 9.40
C SER A 261 -17.53 13.82 8.25
N ARG A 262 -18.76 14.21 8.59
CA ARG A 262 -19.90 14.38 7.69
C ARG A 262 -19.99 15.83 7.25
N LEU A 263 -18.91 16.31 6.62
CA LEU A 263 -18.87 17.62 5.97
C LEU A 263 -19.96 17.78 4.89
N VAL A 264 -20.47 16.65 4.39
CA VAL A 264 -21.49 16.52 3.34
C VAL A 264 -22.85 17.16 3.70
N TYR A 265 -23.12 17.48 4.98
CA TYR A 265 -24.36 18.12 5.42
C TYR A 265 -24.22 19.60 5.78
N PHE A 266 -23.05 20.22 5.53
CA PHE A 266 -22.92 21.67 5.61
C PHE A 266 -23.66 22.26 4.39
N GLY A 267 -24.96 22.53 4.56
CA GLY A 267 -25.86 22.92 3.48
C GLY A 267 -25.77 24.40 3.11
N ASP A 268 -26.21 24.73 1.89
CA ASP A 268 -26.20 26.09 1.30
C ASP A 268 -26.86 27.17 2.17
N ALA A 269 -27.76 26.78 3.09
CA ALA A 269 -28.47 27.68 3.99
C ALA A 269 -27.57 28.34 5.07
N GLU A 270 -26.43 27.74 5.43
CA GLU A 270 -25.48 28.33 6.39
C GLU A 270 -24.56 29.36 5.71
N LEU A 271 -24.25 29.17 4.41
CA LEU A 271 -23.41 30.07 3.60
C LEU A 271 -24.07 31.44 3.37
N GLU A 272 -25.39 31.46 3.10
CA GLU A 272 -26.14 32.72 2.91
C GLU A 272 -26.25 33.58 4.19
N ARG A 273 -26.18 32.97 5.39
CA ARG A 273 -26.15 33.70 6.66
C ARG A 273 -24.83 34.42 6.90
N THR A 274 -23.71 33.87 6.43
CA THR A 274 -22.38 34.47 6.63
C THR A 274 -22.08 35.61 5.66
N ASP A 275 -22.58 35.55 4.42
CA ASP A 275 -22.35 36.60 3.41
C ASP A 275 -23.11 37.90 3.73
N SER A 276 -24.28 37.79 4.36
CA SER A 276 -25.09 38.93 4.81
C SER A 276 -24.47 39.67 6.02
N GLU A 277 -23.70 38.98 6.87
CA GLU A 277 -22.96 39.60 7.96
C GLU A 277 -21.60 40.20 7.54
N GLN A 278 -20.94 39.65 6.51
CA GLN A 278 -19.66 40.20 6.02
C GLN A 278 -19.84 41.45 5.15
N SER A 279 -20.94 41.56 4.39
CA SER A 279 -21.21 42.77 3.59
C SER A 279 -21.48 44.03 4.42
N SER A 280 -21.72 43.91 5.73
CA SER A 280 -22.02 45.04 6.62
C SER A 280 -20.83 45.58 7.42
N LYS A 281 -19.61 45.01 7.29
CA LYS A 281 -18.42 45.44 8.06
C LYS A 281 -17.13 45.69 7.28
N ALA A 282 -17.16 45.74 5.95
CA ALA A 282 -15.96 46.03 5.16
C ALA A 282 -15.67 47.55 5.05
N VAL A 283 -15.24 48.18 6.15
CA VAL A 283 -14.38 49.37 6.13
C VAL A 283 -13.33 49.21 7.23
N VAL A 284 -12.08 49.52 6.87
CA VAL A 284 -10.83 49.64 7.67
C VAL A 284 -9.80 48.51 7.44
N THR A 285 -8.63 48.98 6.98
CA THR A 285 -7.37 48.35 6.58
C THR A 285 -6.57 47.67 7.71
N PRO A 286 -5.57 46.82 7.39
CA PRO A 286 -4.96 45.91 8.35
C PRO A 286 -3.75 46.52 9.07
N ASN A 287 -3.51 46.10 10.32
CA ASN A 287 -2.19 46.23 10.93
C ASN A 287 -1.83 45.00 11.77
N ALA A 288 -0.52 44.80 11.87
CA ALA A 288 0.20 43.59 12.20
C ALA A 288 0.28 43.23 13.70
N GLU A 289 0.96 42.10 13.95
CA GLU A 289 1.59 41.65 15.21
C GLU A 289 0.73 40.84 16.20
N SER A 290 1.08 39.56 16.38
CA SER A 290 1.97 39.15 17.49
C SER A 290 2.05 37.63 17.62
N VAL A 291 3.27 37.16 17.83
CA VAL A 291 3.69 35.78 18.08
C VAL A 291 3.92 35.63 19.57
N ALA A 292 3.41 34.58 20.24
CA ALA A 292 4.04 34.02 21.43
C ALA A 292 3.55 32.61 21.82
N ARG A 293 4.54 31.78 22.21
CA ARG A 293 4.58 30.36 22.62
C ARG A 293 4.07 30.07 24.06
N VAL A 294 4.09 28.75 24.36
CA VAL A 294 4.45 28.04 25.62
C VAL A 294 3.22 27.47 26.35
N SER A 295 3.14 26.28 26.99
CA SER A 295 3.80 24.96 27.04
C SER A 295 3.30 24.27 28.34
N ALA A 296 3.05 22.95 28.29
CA ALA A 296 3.16 21.94 29.35
C ALA A 296 2.14 21.83 30.53
N ALA A 297 1.74 20.57 30.75
CA ALA A 297 0.90 19.97 31.81
C ALA A 297 1.67 19.77 33.16
N PRO A 298 1.22 19.06 34.25
CA PRO A 298 0.44 17.80 34.32
C PRO A 298 -0.58 17.59 35.50
N SER A 299 -1.28 16.44 35.49
CA SER A 299 -2.22 15.81 36.48
C SER A 299 -1.50 15.31 37.79
N PRO A 300 -2.07 14.52 38.79
CA PRO A 300 -3.23 13.59 38.76
C PRO A 300 -4.07 13.30 40.08
N CYS A 301 -5.05 12.36 39.94
CA CYS A 301 -5.60 11.37 40.90
C CYS A 301 -6.63 11.73 42.01
N ALA A 302 -7.82 11.07 42.02
CA ALA A 302 -8.17 9.91 42.88
C ALA A 302 -9.69 9.74 43.22
N ALA A 303 -10.21 8.53 42.93
CA ALA A 303 -11.23 7.66 43.57
C ALA A 303 -12.41 8.18 44.44
N ALA A 304 -13.62 7.62 44.24
CA ALA A 304 -14.36 6.78 45.21
C ALA A 304 -15.77 6.35 44.70
N ALA A 305 -16.21 5.14 45.07
CA ALA A 305 -17.45 4.46 44.67
C ALA A 305 -18.45 4.36 45.84
N VAL A 306 -19.77 4.38 45.57
CA VAL A 306 -20.83 3.87 46.49
C VAL A 306 -21.97 3.23 45.69
N LYS A 307 -22.58 2.18 46.27
CA LYS A 307 -23.39 1.11 45.67
C LYS A 307 -24.66 0.92 46.51
N VAL A 308 -25.88 0.88 45.94
CA VAL A 308 -27.10 0.31 46.59
C VAL A 308 -28.09 -0.27 45.55
N LYS A 309 -28.66 -1.44 45.87
CA LYS A 309 -29.77 -2.22 45.24
C LYS A 309 -30.61 -2.81 46.43
N PRO A 310 -31.71 -3.61 46.33
CA PRO A 310 -32.77 -3.88 45.31
C PRO A 310 -34.23 -3.92 45.89
N SER A 311 -35.27 -4.16 45.07
CA SER A 311 -36.28 -5.24 45.28
C SER A 311 -37.39 -5.26 44.20
N ALA A 312 -37.85 -6.47 43.84
CA ALA A 312 -38.79 -6.84 42.75
C ALA A 312 -40.13 -7.41 43.32
N PRO A 313 -41.15 -7.81 42.52
CA PRO A 313 -41.18 -9.17 41.90
C PRO A 313 -41.93 -9.34 40.54
N ALA A 314 -41.62 -10.45 39.85
CA ALA A 314 -42.20 -10.98 38.58
C ALA A 314 -43.26 -12.10 38.87
N PRO A 315 -43.86 -12.93 37.94
CA PRO A 315 -43.31 -13.55 36.69
C PRO A 315 -44.33 -13.66 35.50
N VAL A 316 -43.99 -14.10 34.26
CA VAL A 316 -43.82 -15.50 33.76
C VAL A 316 -43.04 -15.54 32.42
N ALA A 317 -42.39 -16.68 32.15
CA ALA A 317 -41.10 -16.94 31.48
C ALA A 317 -41.01 -17.02 29.94
N PRO A 318 -39.83 -16.69 29.39
CA PRO A 318 -39.20 -17.37 28.24
C PRO A 318 -37.95 -18.18 28.65
N GLN A 319 -37.57 -19.15 27.82
CA GLN A 319 -36.55 -20.19 28.09
C GLN A 319 -35.15 -19.65 28.45
N PRO A 320 -34.35 -20.40 29.25
CA PRO A 320 -33.11 -19.89 29.81
C PRO A 320 -32.03 -19.72 28.74
N LEU A 321 -31.53 -18.50 28.59
CA LEU A 321 -30.28 -18.23 27.90
C LEU A 321 -29.10 -18.79 28.72
N PRO A 322 -28.08 -19.40 28.07
CA PRO A 322 -26.90 -19.91 28.75
C PRO A 322 -26.15 -18.78 29.46
N SER A 323 -25.62 -19.07 30.65
CA SER A 323 -24.97 -18.07 31.50
C SER A 323 -23.67 -17.55 30.85
N PRO A 324 -23.27 -16.29 31.13
CA PRO A 324 -22.01 -15.73 30.64
C PRO A 324 -20.77 -16.59 30.98
N ALA A 325 -20.84 -17.35 32.07
CA ALA A 325 -19.80 -18.29 32.49
C ALA A 325 -19.71 -19.52 31.56
N GLU A 326 -20.84 -20.07 31.10
CA GLU A 326 -20.86 -21.20 30.16
C GLU A 326 -20.36 -20.79 28.77
N ILE A 327 -20.68 -19.56 28.34
CA ILE A 327 -20.16 -18.99 27.09
C ILE A 327 -18.65 -18.84 27.18
N GLN A 328 -18.13 -18.25 28.27
CA GLN A 328 -16.68 -18.13 28.49
C GLN A 328 -15.98 -19.49 28.53
N GLN A 329 -16.58 -20.49 29.17
CA GLN A 329 -15.99 -21.82 29.30
C GLN A 329 -15.97 -22.57 27.96
N SER A 330 -17.01 -22.41 27.14
CA SER A 330 -17.05 -22.96 25.77
C SER A 330 -16.00 -22.29 24.86
N LEU A 331 -15.80 -20.98 25.01
CA LEU A 331 -14.83 -20.23 24.23
C LEU A 331 -13.40 -20.66 24.59
N MET A 332 -13.10 -20.82 25.87
CA MET A 332 -11.79 -21.28 26.34
C MET A 332 -11.50 -22.71 25.87
N LYS A 333 -12.50 -23.59 25.89
CA LYS A 333 -12.38 -24.96 25.38
C LYS A 333 -12.08 -24.97 23.87
N ASN A 334 -12.79 -24.15 23.08
CA ASN A 334 -12.56 -24.05 21.63
C ASN A 334 -11.18 -23.47 21.30
N VAL A 335 -10.71 -22.48 22.08
CA VAL A 335 -9.36 -21.91 21.95
C VAL A 335 -8.29 -22.95 22.27
N GLU A 336 -8.53 -23.81 23.26
CA GLU A 336 -7.60 -24.85 23.66
C GLU A 336 -7.55 -26.02 22.67
N GLU A 337 -8.68 -26.39 22.07
CA GLU A 337 -8.75 -27.33 20.95
C GLU A 337 -8.03 -26.79 19.70
N PHE A 338 -8.22 -25.51 19.39
CA PHE A 338 -7.50 -24.85 18.29
C PHE A 338 -5.99 -24.84 18.51
N LYS A 339 -5.54 -24.54 19.74
CA LYS A 339 -4.12 -24.55 20.11
C LYS A 339 -3.48 -25.94 19.94
N LYS A 340 -4.20 -27.00 20.33
CA LYS A 340 -3.76 -28.39 20.14
C LYS A 340 -3.67 -28.76 18.65
N SER A 341 -4.63 -28.34 17.84
CA SER A 341 -4.60 -28.56 16.39
C SER A 341 -3.42 -27.85 15.74
N MET A 342 -3.11 -26.62 16.15
CA MET A 342 -1.95 -25.87 15.66
C MET A 342 -0.62 -26.52 16.03
N GLN A 343 -0.49 -27.06 17.26
CA GLN A 343 0.70 -27.80 17.67
C GLN A 343 0.85 -29.11 16.88
N SER A 344 -0.23 -29.87 16.70
CA SER A 344 -0.21 -31.10 15.88
C SER A 344 0.19 -30.81 14.43
N TRP A 345 -0.25 -29.68 13.87
CA TRP A 345 0.13 -29.25 12.53
C TRP A 345 1.61 -28.88 12.45
N ASN A 346 2.12 -28.12 13.43
CA ASN A 346 3.53 -27.77 13.50
C ASN A 346 4.44 -29.01 13.63
N ASP A 347 4.03 -30.00 14.41
CA ASP A 347 4.78 -31.25 14.58
C ASP A 347 4.80 -32.09 13.29
N MET A 348 3.67 -32.14 12.57
CA MET A 348 3.57 -32.80 11.27
C MET A 348 4.48 -32.16 10.22
N VAL A 349 4.50 -30.82 10.14
CA VAL A 349 5.39 -30.07 9.23
C VAL A 349 6.86 -30.33 9.57
N ASN A 350 7.22 -30.33 10.85
CA ASN A 350 8.58 -30.63 11.29
C ASN A 350 9.01 -32.06 10.96
N CYS A 351 8.10 -33.04 11.04
CA CYS A 351 8.36 -34.42 10.65
C CYS A 351 8.60 -34.54 9.13
N GLN A 352 7.72 -33.94 8.32
CA GLN A 352 7.89 -33.94 6.85
C GLN A 352 9.19 -33.25 6.42
N THR A 353 9.57 -32.16 7.09
CA THR A 353 10.83 -31.44 6.80
C THR A 353 12.05 -32.31 7.13
N LYS A 354 12.00 -33.11 8.21
CA LYS A 354 13.07 -34.06 8.56
C LYS A 354 13.16 -35.22 7.56
N ASP A 355 12.03 -35.75 7.11
CA ASP A 355 11.99 -36.84 6.11
C ASP A 355 12.49 -36.37 4.73
N LEU A 356 12.16 -35.13 4.34
CA LEU A 356 12.71 -34.49 3.15
C LEU A 356 14.23 -34.29 3.27
N SER A 357 14.71 -33.81 4.41
CA SER A 357 16.14 -33.64 4.69
C SER A 357 16.92 -34.96 4.63
N SER A 358 16.40 -36.04 5.22
CA SER A 358 17.04 -37.35 5.18
C SER A 358 17.05 -37.96 3.78
N SER A 359 15.96 -37.76 3.02
CA SER A 359 15.86 -38.16 1.61
C SER A 359 16.89 -37.41 0.75
N PHE A 360 17.08 -36.11 0.97
CA PHE A 360 18.12 -35.33 0.31
C PHE A 360 19.55 -35.78 0.69
N GLY A 361 19.77 -36.13 1.96
CA GLY A 361 21.05 -36.68 2.43
C GLY A 361 21.41 -38.01 1.75
N SER A 362 20.45 -38.93 1.63
CA SER A 362 20.64 -40.21 0.93
C SER A 362 20.83 -40.05 -0.59
N LEU A 363 20.18 -39.06 -1.20
CA LEU A 363 20.41 -38.66 -2.60
C LEU A 363 21.82 -38.10 -2.81
N MET A 364 22.33 -37.28 -1.90
CA MET A 364 23.71 -36.77 -1.98
C MET A 364 24.75 -37.87 -1.74
N GLU A 365 24.48 -38.82 -0.85
CA GLU A 365 25.38 -39.95 -0.60
C GLU A 365 25.42 -40.91 -1.80
N SER A 366 24.27 -41.18 -2.43
CA SER A 366 24.20 -41.97 -3.66
C SER A 366 24.89 -41.27 -4.84
N SER A 367 24.69 -39.95 -4.99
CA SER A 367 25.39 -39.11 -5.98
C SER A 367 26.91 -39.18 -5.83
N ASN A 368 27.44 -39.17 -4.60
CA ASN A 368 28.88 -39.29 -4.33
C ASN A 368 29.44 -40.71 -4.53
N ARG A 369 28.61 -41.76 -4.51
CA ARG A 369 29.04 -43.16 -4.75
C ARG A 369 29.10 -43.51 -6.24
N ILE A 370 28.27 -42.90 -7.07
CA ILE A 370 28.19 -43.18 -8.52
C ILE A 370 29.54 -42.99 -9.25
N PRO A 371 30.31 -41.89 -9.02
CA PRO A 371 31.63 -41.71 -9.66
C PRO A 371 32.65 -42.80 -9.30
N LYS A 372 32.65 -43.25 -8.04
CA LYS A 372 33.57 -44.28 -7.53
C LYS A 372 33.26 -45.67 -8.12
N LEU A 373 31.98 -45.97 -8.33
CA LEU A 373 31.55 -47.21 -8.99
C LEU A 373 31.90 -47.20 -10.48
N LEU A 374 31.82 -46.04 -11.14
CA LEU A 374 32.22 -45.87 -12.53
C LEU A 374 33.75 -46.00 -12.71
N GLU A 375 34.56 -45.45 -11.80
CA GLU A 375 36.02 -45.66 -11.80
C GLU A 375 36.41 -47.12 -11.57
N HIS A 376 35.74 -47.81 -10.63
CA HIS A 376 35.99 -49.22 -10.37
C HIS A 376 35.63 -50.09 -11.58
N LYS A 377 34.52 -49.78 -12.27
CA LYS A 377 34.11 -50.47 -13.50
C LYS A 377 35.09 -50.20 -14.66
N ASN A 378 35.60 -48.98 -14.80
CA ASN A 378 36.63 -48.65 -15.80
C ASN A 378 37.97 -49.35 -15.51
N LYS A 379 38.38 -49.49 -14.25
CA LYS A 379 39.58 -50.26 -13.87
C LYS A 379 39.44 -51.75 -14.15
N LEU A 380 38.26 -52.34 -13.91
CA LEU A 380 37.98 -53.73 -14.25
C LEU A 380 37.98 -53.95 -15.77
N ASN A 381 37.43 -52.99 -16.53
CA ASN A 381 37.43 -53.06 -17.99
C ASN A 381 38.87 -52.98 -18.54
N ASN A 382 39.69 -52.02 -18.09
CA ASN A 382 41.09 -51.90 -18.53
C ASN A 382 41.94 -53.15 -18.22
N LYS A 383 41.74 -53.81 -17.07
CA LYS A 383 42.42 -55.08 -16.76
C LYS A 383 41.99 -56.22 -17.69
N GLY A 384 40.74 -56.23 -18.16
CA GLY A 384 40.26 -57.19 -19.16
C GLY A 384 40.91 -56.98 -20.54
N TRP A 385 41.12 -55.72 -20.94
CA TRP A 385 41.82 -55.39 -22.19
C TRP A 385 43.32 -55.71 -22.13
N GLU A 386 44.00 -55.48 -21.00
CA GLU A 386 45.42 -55.86 -20.83
C GLU A 386 45.64 -57.38 -20.82
N ALA A 387 44.70 -58.15 -20.23
CA ALA A 387 44.74 -59.61 -20.28
C ALA A 387 44.49 -60.18 -21.69
N ALA A 388 43.68 -59.49 -22.51
CA ALA A 388 43.44 -59.87 -23.91
C ALA A 388 44.61 -59.56 -24.83
N PHE A 389 45.37 -58.47 -24.58
CA PHE A 389 46.56 -58.11 -25.35
C PHE A 389 47.81 -58.94 -25.01
N ALA A 390 47.85 -59.61 -23.86
CA ALA A 390 48.96 -60.49 -23.46
C ALA A 390 48.86 -61.93 -24.02
N MET A 391 47.77 -62.27 -24.73
CA MET A 391 47.51 -63.60 -25.31
C MET A 391 47.55 -63.64 -26.85
N THR A 392 47.95 -62.55 -27.49
CA THR A 392 48.32 -62.46 -28.93
C THR A 392 49.79 -62.15 -29.06
#